data_AF-A0A317ZI18-F1
#
_entry.id   AF-A0A317ZI18-F1
#
_cell.length_a   1.000
_cell.length_b   1.000
_cell.length_c   1.000
_cell.angle_alpha   90.00
_cell.angle_beta   90.00
_cell.angle_gamma   90.00
#
_symmetry.space_group_name_H-M   'P 1'
#
loop_
_entity.id
_entity.type
_entity.pdbx_description
1 polymer ?
#
loop_
_entity_poly.entity_id
_entity_poly.type
_entity_poly.pdbx_seq_one_letter_code
_entity_poly.pdbx_strand_id
1 'polypeptide(L)'
;MAPSPQHSASTPSSRISGCVVGRIRKLKGFQKHHTVPDSVNDATRSFVRRAGQEDVKTLADDLYRDIRSTFGYKRREFDYTCEDGEAWIKTPDFDAQIRIDQDESEAKYYQLTTELLKLHNEAIAMDTGLHACFNAHCDYLVVNFPAPIQVEDKIDAIEANDDLTDCLSYEPDASAFELKLRDLDLQIEVDAWSVRFSLLTLRNLGKLIDHSQRAFEILTDYNFDLRLSAPST
;
A
#
# COMPACT_ATOMS: atom_id res chain seq x y z
N MET A 1 -21.80 -19.86 34.16
CA MET A 1 -20.60 -19.25 33.58
C MET A 1 -20.72 -19.32 32.08
N ALA A 2 -21.01 -18.20 31.42
CA ALA A 2 -20.91 -18.12 29.97
C ALA A 2 -19.42 -18.13 29.58
N PRO A 3 -19.01 -18.80 28.50
CA PRO A 3 -17.64 -18.70 28.02
C PRO A 3 -17.40 -17.27 27.52
N SER A 4 -16.33 -16.66 28.00
CA SER A 4 -15.83 -15.37 27.51
C SER A 4 -15.57 -15.45 26.00
N PRO A 5 -15.84 -14.38 25.23
CA PRO A 5 -15.52 -14.36 23.80
C PRO A 5 -14.01 -14.48 23.64
N GLN A 6 -13.59 -15.51 22.89
CA GLN A 6 -12.20 -15.65 22.45
C GLN A 6 -11.90 -14.46 21.52
N HIS A 7 -11.05 -13.54 21.97
CA HIS A 7 -10.46 -12.54 21.09
C HIS A 7 -9.56 -13.28 20.09
N SER A 8 -10.06 -13.50 18.88
CA SER A 8 -9.22 -13.86 17.75
C SER A 8 -8.20 -12.74 17.58
N ALA A 9 -6.92 -13.02 17.84
CA ALA A 9 -5.85 -12.06 17.58
C ALA A 9 -5.87 -11.73 16.08
N SER A 10 -6.33 -10.52 15.73
CA SER A 10 -6.25 -10.03 14.36
C SER A 10 -4.78 -9.87 14.01
N THR A 11 -4.36 -10.40 12.86
CA THR A 11 -2.96 -10.37 12.41
C THR A 11 -2.72 -9.09 11.62
N PRO A 12 -1.51 -8.49 11.67
CA PRO A 12 -1.16 -7.38 10.79
C PRO A 12 -1.41 -7.74 9.32
N SER A 13 -1.91 -6.78 8.54
CA SER A 13 -2.09 -6.95 7.09
C SER A 13 -1.04 -6.15 6.34
N SER A 14 -0.38 -6.78 5.36
CA SER A 14 0.62 -6.14 4.51
C SER A 14 0.08 -5.98 3.10
N ARG A 15 0.46 -4.87 2.45
CA ARG A 15 0.19 -4.62 1.03
C ARG A 15 1.32 -3.84 0.41
N ILE A 16 1.56 -4.06 -0.87
CA ILE A 16 2.46 -3.24 -1.67
C ILE A 16 1.57 -2.30 -2.47
N SER A 17 1.87 -1.01 -2.47
CA SER A 17 0.98 0.00 -3.00
C SER A 17 1.77 1.11 -3.69
N GLY A 18 1.08 1.86 -4.54
CA GLY A 18 1.58 3.06 -5.18
C GLY A 18 0.41 3.98 -5.52
N CYS A 19 0.67 5.28 -5.52
CA CYS A 19 -0.36 6.29 -5.69
C CYS A 19 0.07 7.36 -6.68
N VAL A 20 -0.84 7.70 -7.59
CA VAL A 20 -0.72 8.85 -8.48
C VAL A 20 -1.78 9.88 -8.10
N VAL A 21 -1.33 11.06 -7.70
CA VAL A 21 -2.20 12.20 -7.41
C VAL A 21 -2.41 13.02 -8.68
N GLY A 22 -3.67 13.40 -8.94
CA GLY A 22 -4.01 14.24 -10.09
C GLY A 22 -5.18 15.17 -9.81
N ARG A 23 -5.41 16.16 -10.67
CA ARG A 23 -6.55 17.08 -10.52
C ARG A 23 -7.81 16.43 -11.08
N ILE A 24 -8.94 16.50 -10.35
CA ILE A 24 -10.23 15.91 -10.77
C ILE A 24 -10.66 16.38 -12.17
N ARG A 25 -10.41 17.66 -12.51
CA ARG A 25 -10.71 18.22 -13.84
C ARG A 25 -9.95 17.58 -15.01
N LYS A 26 -8.95 16.73 -14.73
CA LYS A 26 -8.12 16.02 -15.70
C LYS A 26 -8.53 14.56 -15.90
N LEU A 27 -9.47 14.05 -15.11
CA LEU A 27 -10.05 12.73 -15.31
C LEU A 27 -10.74 12.63 -16.66
N LYS A 28 -10.62 11.48 -17.33
CA LYS A 28 -11.17 11.26 -18.67
C LYS A 28 -12.69 11.46 -18.74
N GLY A 29 -13.40 11.05 -17.69
CA GLY A 29 -14.86 11.23 -17.58
C GLY A 29 -15.31 12.62 -17.09
N PHE A 30 -14.40 13.55 -16.83
CA PHE A 30 -14.76 14.90 -16.40
C PHE A 30 -15.23 15.76 -17.60
N GLN A 31 -16.48 16.24 -17.55
CA GLN A 31 -17.09 17.02 -18.63
C GLN A 31 -17.13 18.52 -18.32
N LYS A 32 -17.23 19.36 -19.36
CA LYS A 32 -17.22 20.83 -19.23
C LYS A 32 -18.30 21.40 -18.31
N HIS A 33 -19.43 20.71 -18.17
CA HIS A 33 -20.56 21.15 -17.34
C HIS A 33 -20.45 20.66 -15.89
N HIS A 34 -19.48 19.81 -15.56
CA HIS A 34 -19.23 19.38 -14.19
C HIS A 34 -18.52 20.49 -13.41
N THR A 35 -18.86 20.59 -12.13
CA THR A 35 -18.15 21.44 -11.17
C THR A 35 -17.08 20.63 -10.46
N VAL A 36 -15.89 21.20 -10.30
CA VAL A 36 -14.84 20.57 -9.49
C VAL A 36 -15.26 20.64 -8.01
N PRO A 37 -15.23 19.51 -7.27
CA PRO A 37 -15.53 19.52 -5.85
C PRO A 37 -14.65 20.49 -5.06
N ASP A 38 -15.25 21.11 -4.05
CA ASP A 38 -14.60 22.00 -3.09
C ASP A 38 -14.55 21.42 -1.67
N SER A 39 -15.16 20.26 -1.46
CA SER A 39 -15.20 19.51 -0.21
C SER A 39 -15.14 18.00 -0.49
N VAL A 40 -14.82 17.23 0.54
CA VAL A 40 -14.77 15.76 0.49
C VAL A 40 -15.97 15.20 1.24
N ASN A 41 -16.86 14.51 0.53
CA ASN A 41 -18.01 13.81 1.08
C ASN A 41 -18.40 12.63 0.15
N ASP A 42 -19.39 11.83 0.55
CA ASP A 42 -19.74 10.62 -0.20
C ASP A 42 -20.25 10.89 -1.61
N ALA A 43 -20.95 12.02 -1.82
CA ALA A 43 -21.42 12.41 -3.13
C ALA A 43 -20.26 12.84 -4.05
N THR A 44 -19.30 13.61 -3.54
CA THR A 44 -18.12 14.04 -4.30
C THR A 44 -17.18 12.86 -4.58
N ARG A 45 -16.98 11.95 -3.61
CA ARG A 45 -16.26 10.68 -3.82
C ARG A 45 -16.89 9.82 -4.91
N SER A 46 -18.20 9.61 -4.84
CA SER A 46 -18.95 8.86 -5.86
C SER A 46 -18.89 9.55 -7.23
N PHE A 47 -18.84 10.88 -7.28
CA PHE A 47 -18.61 11.61 -8.51
C PHE A 47 -17.20 11.36 -9.07
N VAL A 48 -16.16 11.46 -8.24
CA VAL A 48 -14.76 11.22 -8.65
C VAL A 48 -14.57 9.80 -9.18
N ARG A 49 -15.10 8.79 -8.48
CA ARG A 49 -15.08 7.38 -8.92
C ARG A 49 -15.67 7.19 -10.30
N ARG A 50 -16.86 7.73 -10.55
CA ARG A 50 -17.52 7.68 -11.87
C ARG A 50 -16.74 8.44 -12.93
N ALA A 51 -16.23 9.63 -12.62
CA ALA A 51 -15.45 10.44 -13.55
C ALA A 51 -14.10 9.78 -13.90
N GLY A 52 -13.51 9.03 -12.98
CA GLY A 52 -12.23 8.33 -13.15
C GLY A 52 -12.35 6.88 -13.62
N GLN A 53 -13.56 6.35 -13.83
CA GLN A 53 -13.77 4.95 -14.25
C GLN A 53 -12.93 4.56 -15.48
N GLU A 54 -12.83 5.44 -16.47
CA GLU A 54 -12.06 5.16 -17.68
C GLU A 54 -10.54 5.17 -17.42
N ASP A 55 -10.06 6.00 -16.49
CA ASP A 55 -8.66 6.02 -16.06
C ASP A 55 -8.29 4.71 -15.36
N VAL A 56 -9.14 4.26 -14.42
CA VAL A 56 -8.99 2.96 -13.74
C VAL A 56 -9.01 1.82 -14.75
N LYS A 57 -10.01 1.79 -15.64
CA LYS A 57 -10.15 0.75 -16.65
C LYS A 57 -8.94 0.68 -17.59
N THR A 58 -8.40 1.82 -18.02
CA THR A 58 -7.23 1.86 -18.90
C THR A 58 -6.04 1.19 -18.21
N LEU A 59 -5.73 1.60 -16.98
CA LEU A 59 -4.62 1.03 -16.21
C LEU A 59 -4.84 -0.46 -15.93
N ALA A 60 -6.06 -0.85 -15.58
CA ALA A 60 -6.40 -2.24 -15.27
C ALA A 60 -6.35 -3.16 -16.49
N ASP A 61 -6.79 -2.69 -17.66
CA ASP A 61 -6.69 -3.44 -18.92
C ASP A 61 -5.22 -3.61 -19.37
N ASP A 62 -4.38 -2.60 -19.12
CA ASP A 62 -2.94 -2.68 -19.38
C ASP A 62 -2.25 -3.68 -18.46
N LEU A 63 -2.47 -3.57 -17.14
CA LEU A 63 -1.96 -4.54 -16.16
C LEU A 63 -2.47 -5.96 -16.43
N TYR A 64 -3.76 -6.12 -16.76
CA TYR A 64 -4.33 -7.41 -17.14
C TYR A 64 -3.52 -8.07 -18.26
N ARG A 65 -3.23 -7.31 -19.33
CA ARG A 65 -2.51 -7.82 -20.49
C ARG A 65 -1.08 -8.19 -20.14
N ASP A 66 -0.40 -7.34 -19.37
CA ASP A 66 0.99 -7.53 -18.98
C ASP A 66 1.14 -8.74 -18.07
N ILE A 67 0.31 -8.86 -17.02
CA ILE A 67 0.28 -10.01 -16.10
C ILE A 67 -0.02 -11.29 -16.87
N ARG A 68 -1.10 -11.30 -17.67
CA ARG A 68 -1.49 -12.51 -18.42
C ARG A 68 -0.39 -12.97 -19.38
N SER A 69 0.29 -12.04 -20.05
CA SER A 69 1.38 -12.37 -20.97
C SER A 69 2.64 -12.88 -20.24
N THR A 70 2.94 -12.31 -19.08
CA THR A 70 4.13 -12.63 -18.28
C THR A 70 4.02 -13.99 -17.62
N PHE A 71 2.87 -14.29 -17.01
CA PHE A 71 2.65 -15.53 -16.26
C PHE A 71 2.00 -16.64 -17.07
N GLY A 72 1.48 -16.34 -18.26
CA GLY A 72 0.83 -17.33 -19.12
C GLY A 72 -0.50 -17.85 -18.58
N TYR A 73 -1.14 -17.12 -17.66
CA TYR A 73 -2.42 -17.53 -17.07
C TYR A 73 -3.52 -17.73 -18.12
N LYS A 74 -4.33 -18.77 -17.92
CA LYS A 74 -5.50 -19.01 -18.76
C LYS A 74 -6.63 -18.09 -18.32
N ARG A 75 -7.55 -17.79 -19.24
CA ARG A 75 -8.73 -16.93 -18.99
C ARG A 75 -9.59 -17.40 -17.80
N ARG A 76 -9.55 -18.68 -17.44
CA ARG A 76 -10.31 -19.24 -16.30
C ARG A 76 -9.60 -19.11 -14.95
N GLU A 77 -8.30 -18.85 -14.96
CA GLU A 77 -7.45 -18.68 -13.76
C GLU A 77 -7.30 -17.20 -13.39
N PHE A 78 -7.96 -16.32 -14.14
CA PHE A 78 -7.80 -14.88 -14.09
C PHE A 78 -9.18 -14.25 -13.94
N ASP A 79 -9.50 -13.81 -12.73
CA ASP A 79 -10.75 -13.08 -12.46
C ASP A 79 -10.48 -11.58 -12.57
N TYR A 80 -11.33 -10.89 -13.32
CA TYR A 80 -11.19 -9.47 -13.62
C TYR A 80 -12.54 -8.79 -13.54
N THR A 81 -12.64 -7.80 -12.66
CA THR A 81 -13.79 -6.89 -12.57
C THR A 81 -13.31 -5.45 -12.63
N CYS A 82 -14.12 -4.56 -13.21
CA CYS A 82 -13.82 -3.13 -13.25
C CYS A 82 -15.13 -2.34 -13.31
N GLU A 83 -15.48 -1.72 -12.20
CA GLU A 83 -16.74 -0.99 -11.99
C GLU A 83 -16.57 0.05 -10.88
N ASP A 84 -17.38 1.11 -10.90
CA ASP A 84 -17.46 2.12 -9.83
C ASP A 84 -16.14 2.74 -9.34
N GLY A 85 -15.20 2.97 -10.26
CA GLY A 85 -13.89 3.55 -9.98
C GLY A 85 -12.90 2.56 -9.34
N GLU A 86 -13.18 1.27 -9.45
CA GLU A 86 -12.35 0.20 -8.89
C GLU A 86 -12.18 -0.93 -9.91
N ALA A 87 -11.04 -1.60 -9.88
CA ALA A 87 -10.77 -2.81 -10.62
C ALA A 87 -10.08 -3.83 -9.73
N TRP A 88 -10.49 -5.09 -9.87
CA TRP A 88 -9.88 -6.23 -9.19
C TRP A 88 -9.29 -7.18 -10.21
N ILE A 89 -8.07 -7.64 -9.94
CA ILE A 89 -7.37 -8.68 -10.68
C ILE A 89 -7.02 -9.77 -9.70
N LYS A 90 -7.65 -10.94 -9.80
CA LYS A 90 -7.32 -12.11 -8.97
C LYS A 90 -6.68 -13.18 -9.83
N THR A 91 -5.55 -13.68 -9.36
CA THR A 91 -4.74 -14.68 -10.05
C THR A 91 -4.45 -15.85 -9.10
N PRO A 92 -3.89 -16.96 -9.58
CA PRO A 92 -3.47 -18.06 -8.71
C PRO A 92 -2.41 -17.61 -7.69
N ASP A 93 -1.56 -16.65 -8.03
CA ASP A 93 -0.39 -16.29 -7.23
C ASP A 93 -0.55 -14.99 -6.43
N PHE A 94 -1.45 -14.10 -6.82
CA PHE A 94 -1.69 -12.83 -6.12
C PHE A 94 -3.02 -12.17 -6.48
N ASP A 95 -3.46 -11.26 -5.62
CA ASP A 95 -4.59 -10.37 -5.83
C ASP A 95 -4.11 -8.91 -5.93
N ALA A 96 -4.57 -8.20 -6.94
CA ALA A 96 -4.30 -6.79 -7.15
C ALA A 96 -5.60 -5.97 -7.25
N GLN A 97 -5.53 -4.72 -6.80
CA GLN A 97 -6.60 -3.75 -6.89
C GLN A 97 -6.07 -2.45 -7.51
N ILE A 98 -6.87 -1.84 -8.37
CA ILE A 98 -6.69 -0.45 -8.79
C ILE A 98 -7.94 0.32 -8.39
N ARG A 99 -7.78 1.46 -7.72
CA ARG A 99 -8.91 2.27 -7.29
C ARG A 99 -8.63 3.74 -7.47
N ILE A 100 -9.65 4.50 -7.86
CA ILE A 100 -9.61 5.96 -7.82
C ILE A 100 -10.53 6.49 -6.73
N ASP A 101 -10.04 7.43 -5.93
CA ASP A 101 -10.85 8.14 -4.94
C ASP A 101 -10.50 9.63 -4.91
N GLN A 102 -11.35 10.43 -4.28
CA GLN A 102 -11.05 11.82 -3.98
C GLN A 102 -9.96 11.90 -2.91
N ASP A 103 -8.98 12.78 -3.08
CA ASP A 103 -7.98 13.02 -2.05
C ASP A 103 -8.65 13.60 -0.79
N GLU A 104 -8.42 12.97 0.35
CA GLU A 104 -9.06 13.34 1.63
C GLU A 104 -8.55 14.68 2.18
N SER A 105 -7.31 15.04 1.86
CA SER A 105 -6.67 16.29 2.30
C SER A 105 -6.93 17.43 1.33
N GLU A 106 -7.11 17.13 0.05
CA GLU A 106 -7.17 18.11 -1.03
C GLU A 106 -8.35 17.86 -1.98
N ALA A 107 -9.52 18.42 -1.66
CA ALA A 107 -10.79 18.13 -2.33
C ALA A 107 -10.81 18.28 -3.87
N LYS A 108 -9.88 19.03 -4.46
CA LYS A 108 -9.79 19.24 -5.92
C LYS A 108 -8.97 18.16 -6.64
N TYR A 109 -8.41 17.23 -5.89
CA TYR A 109 -7.50 16.19 -6.34
C TYR A 109 -8.13 14.81 -6.16
N TYR A 110 -7.65 13.88 -6.97
CA TYR A 110 -7.93 12.47 -6.86
C TYR A 110 -6.63 11.73 -6.58
N GLN A 111 -6.77 10.53 -6.03
CA GLN A 111 -5.72 9.53 -5.89
C GLN A 111 -6.09 8.31 -6.71
N LEU A 112 -5.22 7.91 -7.64
CA LEU A 112 -5.30 6.64 -8.35
C LEU A 112 -4.28 5.68 -7.74
N THR A 113 -4.77 4.70 -7.00
CA THR A 113 -3.96 3.76 -6.23
C THR A 113 -3.91 2.42 -6.93
N THR A 114 -2.73 1.81 -7.00
CA THR A 114 -2.52 0.41 -7.42
C THR A 114 -1.97 -0.36 -6.22
N GLU A 115 -2.56 -1.49 -5.88
CA GLU A 115 -2.18 -2.29 -4.72
C GLU A 115 -2.05 -3.77 -5.08
N LEU A 116 -1.00 -4.43 -4.59
CA LEU A 116 -0.94 -5.87 -4.42
C LEU A 116 -1.39 -6.17 -2.99
N LEU A 117 -2.60 -6.73 -2.87
CA LEU A 117 -3.29 -6.92 -1.61
C LEU A 117 -2.94 -8.25 -0.95
N LYS A 118 -2.65 -9.27 -1.76
CA LYS A 118 -2.30 -10.59 -1.25
C LYS A 118 -1.32 -11.26 -2.19
N LEU A 119 -0.27 -11.83 -1.62
CA LEU A 119 0.64 -12.75 -2.30
C LEU A 119 0.31 -14.15 -1.78
N HIS A 120 -0.03 -15.09 -2.67
CA HIS A 120 -0.52 -16.41 -2.31
C HIS A 120 0.61 -17.39 -1.99
N ASN A 121 1.85 -17.05 -2.35
CA ASN A 121 3.05 -17.81 -2.00
C ASN A 121 4.22 -16.85 -1.77
N GLU A 122 5.25 -17.27 -1.04
CA GLU A 122 6.41 -16.42 -0.74
C GLU A 122 7.29 -16.17 -1.95
N ALA A 123 7.36 -17.14 -2.88
CA ALA A 123 8.22 -17.05 -4.06
C ALA A 123 7.81 -15.92 -5.01
N ILE A 124 6.50 -15.62 -5.12
CA ILE A 124 5.99 -14.56 -6.00
C ILE A 124 6.51 -13.18 -5.60
N ALA A 125 6.80 -12.96 -4.31
CA ALA A 125 7.31 -11.67 -3.83
C ALA A 125 8.67 -11.32 -4.45
N MET A 126 9.45 -12.33 -4.82
CA MET A 126 10.77 -12.19 -5.47
C MET A 126 10.74 -12.50 -6.97
N ASP A 127 9.55 -12.76 -7.53
CA ASP A 127 9.41 -13.10 -8.93
C ASP A 127 9.67 -11.87 -9.82
N THR A 128 10.59 -12.02 -10.77
CA THR A 128 10.96 -10.94 -11.68
C THR A 128 9.83 -10.52 -12.62
N GLY A 129 8.90 -11.43 -12.93
CA GLY A 129 7.70 -11.14 -13.72
C GLY A 129 6.71 -10.27 -12.97
N LEU A 130 6.52 -10.53 -11.66
CA LEU A 130 5.74 -9.65 -10.79
C LEU A 130 6.35 -8.25 -10.75
N HIS A 131 7.67 -8.17 -10.53
CA HIS A 131 8.37 -6.88 -10.49
C HIS A 131 8.24 -6.14 -11.83
N ALA A 132 8.39 -6.83 -12.96
CA ALA A 132 8.23 -6.21 -14.27
C ALA A 132 6.83 -5.60 -14.48
N CYS A 133 5.78 -6.27 -13.99
CA CYS A 133 4.41 -5.78 -14.10
C CYS A 133 4.12 -4.57 -13.20
N PHE A 134 4.66 -4.54 -11.97
CA PHE A 134 4.24 -3.59 -10.94
C PHE A 134 5.26 -2.50 -10.59
N ASN A 135 6.51 -2.59 -11.03
CA ASN A 135 7.56 -1.63 -10.64
C ASN A 135 7.26 -0.18 -11.03
N ALA A 136 6.50 0.03 -12.11
CA ALA A 136 6.09 1.37 -12.52
C ALA A 136 4.93 1.93 -11.67
N HIS A 137 4.17 1.06 -11.01
CA HIS A 137 2.87 1.37 -10.39
C HIS A 137 2.91 1.36 -8.87
N CYS A 138 3.82 0.60 -8.27
CA CYS A 138 3.97 0.48 -6.83
C CYS A 138 5.35 0.95 -6.36
N ASP A 139 5.39 1.67 -5.25
CA ASP A 139 6.61 2.28 -4.72
C ASP A 139 6.71 2.30 -3.19
N TYR A 140 5.74 1.74 -2.47
CA TYR A 140 5.83 1.56 -1.03
C TYR A 140 5.15 0.27 -0.57
N LEU A 141 5.59 -0.24 0.59
CA LEU A 141 4.97 -1.35 1.31
C LEU A 141 4.34 -0.78 2.58
N VAL A 142 3.09 -1.15 2.87
CA VAL A 142 2.42 -0.76 4.11
C VAL A 142 2.04 -1.99 4.89
N VAL A 143 2.30 -1.97 6.19
CA VAL A 143 1.73 -2.91 7.15
C VAL A 143 0.81 -2.16 8.09
N ASN A 144 -0.45 -2.58 8.13
CA ASN A 144 -1.42 -2.05 9.08
C ASN A 144 -1.46 -2.92 10.32
N PHE A 145 -1.43 -2.28 11.47
CA PHE A 145 -1.61 -2.94 12.75
C PHE A 145 -3.10 -3.23 13.02
N PRO A 146 -3.39 -4.37 13.66
CA PRO A 146 -4.75 -4.70 14.10
C PRO A 146 -5.24 -3.82 15.27
N ALA A 147 -4.31 -3.20 16.00
CA ALA A 147 -4.54 -2.35 17.17
C ALA A 147 -3.47 -1.25 17.20
N PRO A 148 -3.76 -0.09 17.80
CA PRO A 148 -2.81 1.01 17.78
C PRO A 148 -1.59 0.71 18.66
N ILE A 149 -0.40 1.07 18.18
CA ILE A 149 0.86 0.97 18.94
C ILE A 149 1.10 2.25 19.77
N GLN A 150 1.90 2.13 20.85
CA GLN A 150 2.38 3.29 21.61
C GLN A 150 3.61 3.85 20.91
N VAL A 151 3.45 4.92 20.13
CA VAL A 151 4.51 5.49 19.30
C VAL A 151 5.63 6.10 20.16
N GLU A 152 5.28 6.76 21.27
CA GLU A 152 6.24 7.31 22.26
C GLU A 152 7.21 6.24 22.77
N ASP A 153 6.69 5.09 23.23
CA ASP A 153 7.51 3.98 23.71
C ASP A 153 8.50 3.48 22.64
N LYS A 154 8.14 3.60 21.34
CA LYS A 154 9.01 3.21 20.23
C LYS A 154 10.09 4.24 19.95
N ILE A 155 9.74 5.53 20.01
CA ILE A 155 10.70 6.63 19.91
C ILE A 155 11.76 6.48 21.01
N ASP A 156 11.34 6.32 22.27
CA ASP A 156 12.25 6.14 23.41
C ASP A 156 13.18 4.93 23.24
N ALA A 157 12.65 3.81 22.74
CA ALA A 157 13.44 2.60 22.49
C ALA A 157 14.49 2.79 21.36
N ILE A 158 14.17 3.61 20.35
CA ILE A 158 15.09 3.94 19.25
C ILE A 158 16.14 4.94 19.73
N GLU A 159 15.77 5.97 20.49
CA GLU A 159 16.71 6.96 21.06
C GLU A 159 17.71 6.31 22.03
N ALA A 160 17.36 5.19 22.66
CA ALA A 160 18.28 4.40 23.47
C ALA A 160 19.34 3.64 22.65
N ASN A 161 19.26 3.69 21.31
CA ASN A 161 20.19 3.03 20.41
C ASN A 161 20.97 4.07 19.58
N ASP A 162 22.27 4.18 19.87
CA ASP A 162 23.17 5.14 19.22
C ASP A 162 23.25 4.95 17.69
N ASP A 163 23.06 3.72 17.18
CA ASP A 163 23.16 3.41 15.74
C ASP A 163 21.93 3.89 14.94
N LEU A 164 20.76 4.02 15.59
CA LEU A 164 19.51 4.44 14.93
C LEU A 164 19.08 5.87 15.27
N THR A 165 19.59 6.46 16.36
CA THR A 165 19.19 7.80 16.81
C THR A 165 19.40 8.86 15.73
N ASP A 166 20.53 8.80 15.00
CA ASP A 166 20.83 9.73 13.90
C ASP A 166 19.92 9.56 12.67
N CYS A 167 19.18 8.45 12.60
CA CYS A 167 18.23 8.14 11.52
C CYS A 167 16.79 8.57 11.86
N LEU A 168 16.51 8.93 13.11
CA LEU A 168 15.17 9.19 13.64
C LEU A 168 14.75 10.66 13.49
N SER A 169 13.52 10.88 13.06
CA SER A 169 12.81 12.15 13.11
C SER A 169 11.37 11.91 13.56
N TYR A 170 10.76 12.80 14.32
CA TYR A 170 9.37 12.62 14.78
C TYR A 170 8.64 13.95 14.94
N GLU A 171 7.32 13.88 14.91
CA GLU A 171 6.46 15.04 15.15
C GLU A 171 6.54 15.48 16.63
N PRO A 172 6.41 16.77 16.97
CA PRO A 172 6.52 17.25 18.35
C PRO A 172 5.50 16.64 19.32
N ASP A 173 4.40 16.10 18.82
CA ASP A 173 3.36 15.43 19.59
C ASP A 173 3.55 13.91 19.67
N ALA A 174 4.66 13.38 19.13
CA ALA A 174 5.00 11.97 19.08
C ALA A 174 3.92 11.07 18.45
N SER A 175 3.05 11.64 17.59
CA SER A 175 2.00 10.88 16.90
C SER A 175 2.52 9.98 15.78
N ALA A 176 3.68 10.32 15.23
CA ALA A 176 4.37 9.58 14.18
C ALA A 176 5.89 9.83 14.22
N PHE A 177 6.65 8.89 13.68
CA PHE A 177 8.09 9.05 13.45
C PHE A 177 8.51 8.51 12.07
N GLU A 178 9.70 8.93 11.65
CA GLU A 178 10.38 8.53 10.43
C GLU A 178 11.78 8.00 10.76
N LEU A 179 12.17 6.87 10.16
CA LEU A 179 13.54 6.37 10.13
C LEU A 179 14.08 6.41 8.70
N LYS A 180 15.23 7.08 8.51
CA LYS A 180 15.95 7.11 7.23
C LYS A 180 17.21 6.25 7.27
N LEU A 181 17.04 4.96 6.99
CA LEU A 181 18.12 3.97 6.95
C LEU A 181 18.86 4.04 5.61
N ARG A 182 19.82 4.96 5.50
CA ARG A 182 20.55 5.24 4.24
C ARG A 182 21.31 4.03 3.71
N ASP A 183 21.90 3.22 4.59
CA ASP A 183 22.65 2.01 4.21
C ASP A 183 21.74 0.93 3.60
N LEU A 184 20.47 0.92 4.00
CA LEU A 184 19.43 0.08 3.44
C LEU A 184 18.61 0.80 2.37
N ASP A 185 18.97 2.01 1.94
CA ASP A 185 18.18 2.79 0.97
C ASP A 185 16.67 2.83 1.31
N LEU A 186 16.33 2.97 2.60
CA LEU A 186 14.96 2.80 3.08
C LEU A 186 14.52 3.99 3.94
N GLN A 187 13.31 4.46 3.67
CA GLN A 187 12.55 5.35 4.52
C GLN A 187 11.40 4.56 5.14
N ILE A 188 11.29 4.64 6.45
CA ILE A 188 10.26 3.97 7.25
C ILE A 188 9.46 5.06 7.95
N GLU A 189 8.18 5.15 7.66
CA GLU A 189 7.24 6.04 8.34
C GLU A 189 6.34 5.20 9.23
N VAL A 190 6.18 5.60 10.49
CA VAL A 190 5.41 4.86 11.47
C VAL A 190 4.44 5.80 12.16
N ASP A 191 3.18 5.38 12.21
CA ASP A 191 2.15 5.99 13.04
C ASP A 191 1.53 4.92 13.96
N ALA A 192 0.50 5.29 14.71
CA ALA A 192 -0.16 4.37 15.63
C ALA A 192 -0.76 3.12 14.93
N TRP A 193 -1.12 3.21 13.65
CA TRP A 193 -1.90 2.18 12.94
C TRP A 193 -1.14 1.52 11.80
N SER A 194 0.01 2.05 11.38
CA SER A 194 0.73 1.51 10.26
C SER A 194 2.23 1.78 10.29
N VAL A 195 2.94 0.95 9.54
CA VAL A 195 4.33 1.16 9.11
C VAL A 195 4.34 1.19 7.60
N ARG A 196 4.94 2.22 7.02
CA ARG A 196 5.15 2.37 5.59
C ARG A 196 6.64 2.36 5.28
N PHE A 197 7.02 1.56 4.29
CA PHE A 197 8.38 1.46 3.77
C PHE A 197 8.41 2.02 2.34
N SER A 198 9.40 2.84 2.03
CA SER A 198 9.70 3.32 0.68
C SER A 198 11.20 3.38 0.46
N LEU A 199 11.64 3.35 -0.80
CA LEU A 199 13.06 3.55 -1.12
C LEU A 199 13.42 5.03 -1.06
N LEU A 200 14.63 5.35 -0.59
CA LEU A 200 15.17 6.72 -0.67
C LEU A 200 15.58 7.06 -2.11
N THR A 201 15.94 6.04 -2.91
CA THR A 201 16.26 6.17 -4.33
C THR A 201 15.09 5.80 -5.25
N LEU A 202 15.41 5.51 -6.52
CA LEU A 202 14.43 5.24 -7.57
C LEU A 202 13.63 3.96 -7.31
N ARG A 203 12.41 3.93 -7.84
CA ARG A 203 11.49 2.79 -7.72
C ARG A 203 12.14 1.48 -8.19
N ASN A 204 12.19 0.53 -7.27
CA ASN A 204 12.60 -0.84 -7.51
C ASN A 204 11.84 -1.75 -6.56
N LEU A 205 10.80 -2.42 -7.05
CA LEU A 205 9.91 -3.23 -6.24
C LEU A 205 10.62 -4.41 -5.58
N GLY A 206 11.50 -5.10 -6.32
CA GLY A 206 12.28 -6.20 -5.74
C GLY A 206 13.18 -5.74 -4.60
N LYS A 207 13.86 -4.61 -4.80
CA LYS A 207 14.69 -3.98 -3.75
C LYS A 207 13.84 -3.54 -2.56
N LEU A 208 12.68 -2.92 -2.79
CA LEU A 208 11.77 -2.50 -1.73
C LEU A 208 11.33 -3.69 -0.87
N ILE A 209 10.93 -4.80 -1.48
CA ILE A 209 10.49 -5.99 -0.73
C ILE A 209 11.66 -6.57 0.07
N ASP A 210 12.82 -6.83 -0.57
CA ASP A 210 14.01 -7.37 0.09
C ASP A 210 14.49 -6.47 1.25
N HIS A 211 14.54 -5.16 1.03
CA HIS A 211 15.02 -4.21 2.03
C HIS A 211 14.01 -4.03 3.17
N SER A 212 12.70 -4.03 2.87
CA SER A 212 11.67 -3.99 3.90
C SER A 212 11.73 -5.23 4.80
N GLN A 213 11.95 -6.43 4.25
CA GLN A 213 12.12 -7.66 5.03
C GLN A 213 13.30 -7.57 6.01
N ARG A 214 14.45 -7.05 5.58
CA ARG A 214 15.59 -6.81 6.47
C ARG A 214 15.29 -5.76 7.54
N ALA A 215 14.58 -4.70 7.18
CA ALA A 215 14.16 -3.69 8.14
C ALA A 215 13.15 -4.24 9.16
N PHE A 216 12.27 -5.16 8.77
CA PHE A 216 11.40 -5.86 9.73
C PHE A 216 12.20 -6.64 10.77
N GLU A 217 13.27 -7.32 10.38
CA GLU A 217 14.14 -8.03 11.32
C GLU A 217 14.75 -7.05 12.33
N ILE A 218 15.27 -5.91 11.85
CA ILE A 218 15.78 -4.84 12.71
C ILE A 218 14.69 -4.32 13.65
N LEU A 219 13.51 -3.98 13.14
CA LEU A 219 12.41 -3.43 13.93
C LEU A 219 11.83 -4.43 14.95
N THR A 220 11.86 -5.73 14.65
CA THR A 220 11.38 -6.76 15.58
C THR A 220 12.16 -6.73 16.90
N ASP A 221 13.45 -6.41 16.84
CA ASP A 221 14.30 -6.26 18.03
C ASP A 221 13.86 -5.10 18.95
N TYR A 222 13.05 -4.16 18.44
CA TYR A 222 12.47 -3.02 19.20
C TYR A 222 11.00 -3.27 19.62
N ASN A 223 10.60 -4.55 19.74
CA ASN A 223 9.24 -4.97 20.08
C ASN A 223 8.17 -4.44 19.12
N PHE A 224 8.52 -4.17 17.85
CA PHE A 224 7.47 -4.08 16.85
C PHE A 224 6.94 -5.50 16.64
N ASP A 225 5.77 -5.80 17.19
CA ASP A 225 5.14 -7.12 17.11
C ASP A 225 4.55 -7.33 15.70
N LEU A 226 5.43 -7.28 14.70
CA LEU A 226 5.18 -7.28 13.27
C LEU A 226 5.42 -8.68 12.70
N ARG A 227 4.57 -9.65 13.07
CA ARG A 227 4.60 -10.95 12.38
C ARG A 227 3.91 -10.83 11.03
N LEU A 228 4.68 -10.76 9.96
CA LEU A 228 4.19 -11.06 8.61
C LEU A 228 3.76 -12.53 8.58
N SER A 229 2.51 -12.81 8.21
CA SER A 229 2.04 -14.19 8.08
C SER A 229 2.73 -14.88 6.91
N ALA A 230 3.48 -15.95 7.20
CA ALA A 230 3.63 -17.04 6.24
C ALA A 230 2.25 -17.67 6.02
N PRO A 231 1.91 -18.10 4.78
CA PRO A 231 0.61 -18.68 4.49
C PRO A 231 0.38 -19.93 5.33
N SER A 232 -0.82 -20.05 5.91
CA SER A 232 -1.28 -21.27 6.58
C SER A 232 -1.21 -22.43 5.59
N THR A 233 -0.33 -23.40 5.88
CA THR A 233 -0.18 -24.68 5.16
C THR A 233 -1.51 -25.41 4.97
#